data_AF-A0A919MKT0-F1
#
_entry.id   AF-A0A919MKT0-F1
#
_cell.length_a   1.000
_cell.length_b   1.000
_cell.length_c   1.000
_cell.angle_alpha   90.00
_cell.angle_beta   90.00
_cell.angle_gamma   90.00
#
_symmetry.space_group_name_H-M   'P 1'
#
loop_
_entity.id
_entity.type
_entity.pdbx_description
1 polymer ?
#
loop_
_entity_poly.entity_id
_entity_poly.type
_entity_poly.pdbx_seq_one_letter_code
_entity_poly.pdbx_strand_id
1 'polypeptide(L)'
;MLDAGVRVSSLAETYDSMRAVGRSPDRSVTITLGGRGGVDVELADDATGRHDEAGLARQVAAAARVTLAAFRQQQRAAIDEALGQ
;
A
#
# COMPACT_ATOMS: atom_id res chain seq x y z
N MET A 1 -31.23 -0.86 17.59
CA MET A 1 -30.01 -0.19 18.08
C MET A 1 -28.85 -1.19 18.06
N LEU A 2 -28.42 -1.62 16.86
CA LEU A 2 -27.37 -2.64 16.64
C LEU A 2 -26.38 -2.23 15.51
N ASP A 3 -26.42 -0.98 15.04
CA ASP A 3 -25.86 -0.62 13.73
C ASP A 3 -24.39 -0.16 13.77
N ALA A 4 -23.93 0.47 14.87
CA ALA A 4 -22.57 1.02 14.94
C ALA A 4 -21.49 -0.05 15.18
N GLY A 5 -21.75 -1.04 16.06
CA GLY A 5 -20.76 -2.07 16.40
C GLY A 5 -20.47 -3.05 15.25
N VAL A 6 -21.48 -3.34 14.42
CA VAL A 6 -21.33 -4.19 13.24
C VAL A 6 -20.50 -3.50 12.17
N ARG A 7 -20.74 -2.21 11.92
CA ARG A 7 -20.00 -1.42 10.91
C ARG A 7 -18.52 -1.23 11.26
N VAL A 8 -18.19 -1.01 12.53
CA VAL A 8 -16.79 -0.88 12.98
C VAL A 8 -16.05 -2.21 12.81
N SER A 9 -16.71 -3.34 13.07
CA SER A 9 -16.13 -4.68 12.89
C SER A 9 -15.85 -4.96 11.41
N SER A 10 -16.80 -4.63 10.53
CA SER A 10 -16.63 -4.74 9.08
C SER A 10 -15.49 -3.85 8.55
N LEU A 11 -15.36 -2.61 9.05
CA LEU A 11 -14.28 -1.73 8.63
C LEU A 11 -12.90 -2.27 9.04
N ALA A 12 -12.77 -2.81 10.26
CA ALA A 12 -11.52 -3.40 10.72
C ALA A 12 -11.10 -4.61 9.86
N GLU A 13 -12.04 -5.48 9.51
CA GLU A 13 -11.81 -6.61 8.59
C GLU A 13 -11.40 -6.12 7.19
N THR A 14 -12.06 -5.07 6.68
CA THR A 14 -11.68 -4.45 5.40
C THR A 14 -10.25 -3.93 5.45
N TYR A 15 -9.87 -3.21 6.51
CA TYR A 15 -8.48 -2.77 6.70
C TYR A 15 -7.54 -3.98 6.72
N ASP A 16 -7.83 -5.03 7.47
CA ASP A 16 -6.97 -6.22 7.55
C ASP A 16 -6.72 -6.88 6.19
N SER A 17 -7.69 -6.79 5.27
CA SER A 17 -7.58 -7.31 3.91
C SER A 17 -6.90 -6.35 2.91
N MET A 18 -6.71 -5.08 3.27
CA MET A 18 -6.12 -4.09 2.37
C MET A 18 -4.68 -4.47 2.02
N ARG A 19 -4.39 -4.47 0.72
CA ARG A 19 -3.06 -4.71 0.17
C ARG A 19 -2.86 -3.77 -1.01
N ALA A 20 -2.01 -2.76 -0.83
CA ALA A 20 -1.63 -1.83 -1.89
C ALA A 20 -0.25 -2.21 -2.41
N VAL A 21 -0.08 -2.24 -3.73
CA VAL A 21 1.19 -2.56 -4.38
C VAL A 21 1.61 -1.39 -5.25
N GLY A 22 2.84 -0.92 -5.10
CA GLY A 22 3.45 0.08 -5.96
C GLY A 22 4.80 -0.36 -6.47
N ARG A 23 5.13 0.08 -7.68
CA ARG A 23 6.38 -0.27 -8.36
C ARG A 23 7.13 1.00 -8.75
N SER A 24 8.45 0.93 -8.71
CA SER A 24 9.30 1.98 -9.27
C SER A 24 9.13 2.06 -10.80
N PRO A 25 9.42 3.21 -11.43
CA PRO A 25 9.30 3.39 -12.88
C PRO A 25 10.04 2.34 -13.71
N ASP A 26 11.22 1.94 -13.28
CA ASP A 26 12.08 0.93 -13.93
C ASP A 26 11.87 -0.49 -13.40
N ARG A 27 10.86 -0.68 -12.54
CA ARG A 27 10.47 -1.96 -11.94
C ARG A 27 11.60 -2.66 -11.16
N SER A 28 12.63 -1.93 -10.73
CA SER A 28 13.68 -2.45 -9.84
C SER A 28 13.20 -2.67 -8.41
N VAL A 29 12.16 -1.95 -7.99
CA VAL A 29 11.59 -2.03 -6.64
C VAL A 29 10.09 -2.23 -6.71
N THR A 30 9.59 -3.21 -5.96
CA THR A 30 8.16 -3.38 -5.66
C THR A 30 7.96 -3.22 -4.16
N ILE A 31 6.96 -2.44 -3.75
CA ILE A 31 6.56 -2.28 -2.36
C ILE A 31 5.11 -2.74 -2.21
N THR A 32 4.87 -3.53 -1.17
CA THR A 32 3.53 -3.87 -0.73
C THR A 32 3.26 -3.27 0.64
N LEU A 33 2.14 -2.57 0.78
CA LEU A 33 1.65 -2.02 2.04
C LEU A 33 0.35 -2.75 2.44
N GLY A 34 0.38 -3.42 3.58
CA GLY A 34 -0.79 -4.02 4.22
C GLY A 34 -1.56 -3.03 5.08
N GLY A 35 -2.84 -3.31 5.32
CA GLY A 35 -3.75 -2.46 6.10
C GLY A 35 -3.28 -2.01 7.48
N ARG A 36 -2.54 -2.86 8.19
CA ARG A 36 -1.98 -2.55 9.52
C ARG A 36 -0.59 -1.90 9.48
N GLY A 37 -0.15 -1.42 8.31
CA GLY A 37 1.14 -0.76 8.14
C GLY A 37 2.32 -1.71 7.94
N GLY A 38 2.08 -3.01 7.72
CA GLY A 38 3.13 -3.94 7.29
C GLY A 38 3.63 -3.56 5.91
N VAL A 39 4.96 -3.48 5.74
CA VAL A 39 5.61 -3.10 4.48
C VAL A 39 6.55 -4.20 4.03
N ASP A 40 6.26 -4.80 2.88
CA ASP A 40 7.16 -5.71 2.18
C ASP A 40 7.85 -4.95 1.05
N VAL A 41 9.18 -5.11 0.92
CA VAL A 41 9.97 -4.51 -0.15
C VAL A 41 10.69 -5.61 -0.90
N GLU A 42 10.44 -5.70 -2.20
CA GLU A 42 11.08 -6.64 -3.11
C GLU A 42 11.98 -5.87 -4.08
N LEU A 43 13.22 -6.33 -4.22
CA LEU A 43 14.18 -5.83 -5.19
C LEU A 43 14.28 -6.84 -6.33
N ALA A 44 14.33 -6.35 -7.57
CA ALA A 44 14.70 -7.20 -8.70
C ALA A 44 16.14 -7.72 -8.51
N ASP A 45 16.42 -8.91 -9.02
CA ASP A 45 17.73 -9.56 -8.86
C ASP A 45 18.92 -8.69 -9.33
N ASP A 46 18.67 -7.86 -10.33
CA ASP A 46 19.66 -6.97 -10.95
C ASP A 46 19.66 -5.53 -10.36
N ALA A 47 18.79 -5.23 -9.40
CA ALA A 47 18.59 -3.86 -8.91
C ALA A 47 19.87 -3.23 -8.34
N THR A 48 20.69 -4.01 -7.63
CA THR A 48 21.98 -3.56 -7.06
C THR A 48 23.08 -3.43 -8.12
N GLY A 49 22.94 -4.09 -9.26
CA GLY A 49 23.82 -3.90 -10.43
C GLY A 49 23.42 -2.71 -11.30
N ARG A 50 22.13 -2.35 -11.30
CA ARG A 50 21.57 -1.24 -12.10
C ARG A 50 21.71 0.14 -11.44
N HIS A 51 21.86 0.18 -10.11
CA HIS A 51 21.83 1.44 -9.37
C HIS A 51 22.95 1.54 -8.34
N ASP A 52 23.46 2.75 -8.16
CA ASP A 52 24.15 3.14 -6.95
C ASP A 52 23.13 3.33 -5.80
N GLU A 53 23.63 3.54 -4.57
CA GLU A 53 22.78 3.72 -3.39
C GLU A 53 21.76 4.85 -3.57
N ALA A 54 22.21 6.00 -4.10
CA ALA A 54 21.33 7.14 -4.33
C ALA A 54 20.27 6.85 -5.40
N GLY A 55 20.61 6.11 -6.45
CA GLY A 55 19.70 5.62 -7.46
C GLY A 55 18.66 4.67 -6.90
N LEU A 56 19.08 3.69 -6.10
CA LEU A 56 18.18 2.74 -5.47
C LEU A 56 17.22 3.45 -4.50
N ALA A 57 17.72 4.41 -3.71
CA ALA A 57 16.89 5.24 -2.83
C ALA A 57 15.82 6.03 -3.61
N ARG A 58 16.14 6.55 -4.80
CA ARG A 58 15.14 7.19 -5.68
C ARG A 58 14.07 6.21 -6.14
N GLN A 59 14.45 4.98 -6.49
CA GLN A 59 13.49 3.96 -6.92
C GLN A 59 12.58 3.50 -5.77
N VAL A 60 13.13 3.30 -4.58
CA VAL A 60 12.36 3.01 -3.36
C VAL A 60 11.37 4.14 -3.08
N ALA A 61 11.81 5.40 -3.12
CA ALA A 61 10.93 6.55 -2.90
C ALA A 61 9.81 6.64 -3.96
N ALA A 62 10.11 6.33 -5.22
CA ALA A 62 9.11 6.31 -6.28
C ALA A 62 8.06 5.21 -6.06
N ALA A 63 8.50 3.98 -5.77
CA ALA A 63 7.61 2.86 -5.46
C ALA A 63 6.74 3.16 -4.22
N ALA A 64 7.30 3.78 -3.18
CA ALA A 64 6.60 4.12 -1.96
C ALA A 64 5.48 5.15 -2.21
N ARG A 65 5.73 6.18 -3.02
CA ARG A 65 4.71 7.18 -3.39
C ARG A 65 3.53 6.53 -4.13
N VAL A 66 3.82 5.65 -5.08
CA VAL A 66 2.78 4.91 -5.82
C VAL A 66 1.97 4.03 -4.88
N THR A 67 2.65 3.28 -4.01
CA THR A 67 2.02 2.38 -3.03
C THR A 67 1.09 3.16 -2.08
N LEU A 68 1.57 4.28 -1.53
CA LEU A 68 0.80 5.11 -0.60
C LEU A 68 -0.42 5.74 -1.27
N ALA A 69 -0.30 6.18 -2.53
CA ALA A 69 -1.43 6.70 -3.29
C ALA A 69 -2.51 5.63 -3.50
N ALA A 70 -2.11 4.42 -3.89
CA ALA A 70 -3.03 3.29 -4.05
C ALA A 70 -3.69 2.89 -2.72
N PHE A 71 -2.92 2.88 -1.62
CA PHE A 71 -3.45 2.59 -0.28
C PHE A 71 -4.50 3.62 0.16
N ARG A 72 -4.23 4.91 -0.02
CA ARG A 72 -5.18 5.98 0.31
C ARG A 72 -6.47 5.89 -0.49
N GLN A 73 -6.39 5.45 -1.75
CA GLN A 73 -7.57 5.20 -2.57
C GLN A 73 -8.42 4.04 -2.02
N GLN A 74 -7.79 2.92 -1.66
CA GLN A 74 -8.48 1.79 -1.01
C GLN A 74 -9.09 2.23 0.34
N GLN A 75 -8.33 2.99 1.13
CA GLN A 75 -8.77 3.49 2.43
C GLN A 75 -10.00 4.38 2.30
N ARG A 76 -10.01 5.26 1.30
CA ARG A 76 -11.15 6.12 1.02
C ARG A 76 -12.38 5.32 0.62
N ALA A 77 -12.24 4.36 -0.29
CA ALA A 77 -13.34 3.49 -0.69
C ALA A 77 -13.94 2.72 0.50
N ALA A 78 -13.10 2.18 1.39
CA ALA A 78 -13.55 1.48 2.59
C ALA A 78 -14.33 2.39 3.57
N ILE A 79 -13.90 3.65 3.70
CA ILE A 79 -14.61 4.63 4.53
C ILE A 79 -15.94 5.02 3.90
N ASP A 80 -15.96 5.30 2.59
CA ASP A 80 -17.18 5.70 1.88
C ASP A 80 -18.23 4.58 1.96
N GLU A 81 -17.83 3.31 1.77
CA GLU A 81 -18.69 2.13 1.95
C GLU A 81 -19.24 2.02 3.39
N ALA A 82 -18.41 2.19 4.42
CA ALA A 82 -18.85 2.13 5.82
C ALA A 82 -19.85 3.25 6.19
N LEU A 83 -19.73 4.41 5.53
CA LEU A 83 -20.64 5.54 5.66
C LEU A 83 -21.91 5.38 4.81
N GLY A 84 -21.95 4.40 3.90
CA GLY A 84 -23.06 4.16 2.98
C GLY A 84 -23.20 5.22 1.89
N GLN A 85 -22.07 5.77 1.41
CA GLN A 85 -22.00 6.74 0.32
C GLN A 85 -21.59 6.11 -1.01
#